data_AF-R5I1G4-F1
#
_entry.id   AF-R5I1G4-F1
#
_cell.length_a   1.000
_cell.length_b   1.000
_cell.length_c   1.000
_cell.angle_alpha   90.00
_cell.angle_beta   90.00
_cell.angle_gamma   90.00
#
_symmetry.space_group_name_H-M   'P 1'
#
loop_
_entity.id
_entity.type
_entity.pdbx_description
1 polymer ?
#
loop_
_entity_poly.entity_id
_entity_poly.type
_entity_poly.pdbx_seq_one_letter_code
_entity_poly.pdbx_strand_id
1 'polypeptide(L)'
;MEATVLSSAEVMDMLSNGFVVANLYVDDKTEDAEYRTLGRRYRDFEMKQFASASQPLYAVVDAEGKTLAGPVGSCSQEEFVEFLNKAK
;
A
#
# COMPACT_ATOMS: atom_id res chain seq x y z
N MET A 1 -17.81 -5.45 -11.17
CA MET A 1 -16.57 -6.16 -10.80
C MET A 1 -15.50 -5.08 -10.78
N GLU A 2 -15.22 -4.49 -9.62
CA GLU A 2 -14.20 -3.44 -9.49
C GLU A 2 -12.88 -4.06 -9.94
N ALA A 3 -12.40 -3.65 -11.12
CA ALA A 3 -11.08 -4.03 -11.57
C ALA A 3 -10.09 -3.44 -10.57
N THR A 4 -9.41 -4.28 -9.79
CA THR A 4 -8.31 -3.84 -8.95
C THR A 4 -7.34 -3.09 -9.85
N VAL A 5 -6.98 -1.86 -9.49
CA VAL A 5 -6.07 -0.98 -10.26
C VAL A 5 -4.75 -1.67 -10.64
N LEU A 6 -4.34 -2.68 -9.86
CA LEU A 6 -3.19 -3.55 -10.09
C LEU A 6 -3.31 -4.47 -11.31
N SER A 7 -4.51 -4.65 -11.87
CA SER A 7 -4.72 -5.41 -13.11
C SER A 7 -4.45 -4.56 -14.37
N SER A 8 -4.29 -3.24 -14.23
CA SER A 8 -3.96 -2.36 -15.36
C SER A 8 -2.49 -2.53 -15.75
N ALA A 9 -2.25 -2.80 -17.03
CA ALA A 9 -0.90 -2.89 -17.58
C ALA A 9 -0.11 -1.59 -17.40
N GLU A 10 -0.77 -0.44 -17.50
CA GLU A 10 -0.16 0.88 -17.31
C GLU A 10 0.30 1.07 -15.86
N VAL A 11 -0.54 0.73 -14.89
CA VAL A 11 -0.20 0.81 -13.47
C VAL A 11 0.97 -0.13 -13.15
N MET A 12 0.95 -1.35 -13.69
CA MET A 12 2.02 -2.33 -13.47
C MET A 12 3.36 -1.87 -14.07
N ASP A 13 3.34 -1.21 -15.23
CA ASP A 13 4.56 -0.63 -15.82
C ASP A 13 5.13 0.49 -14.94
N MET A 14 4.27 1.40 -14.46
CA MET A 14 4.69 2.48 -13.56
C MET A 14 5.28 1.95 -12.25
N LEU A 15 4.64 0.96 -11.64
CA LEU A 15 5.13 0.32 -10.41
C LEU A 15 6.47 -0.37 -10.64
N SER A 16 6.62 -1.11 -11.75
CA SER A 16 7.84 -1.87 -12.04
C SER A 16 9.05 -0.97 -12.35
N ASN A 17 8.82 0.16 -13.02
CA ASN A 17 9.90 1.05 -13.47
C ASN A 17 10.20 2.18 -12.48
N GLY A 18 9.27 2.54 -11.60
CA GLY A 18 9.36 3.74 -10.76
C GLY A 18 9.35 3.51 -9.25
N PHE A 19 9.00 2.31 -8.78
CA PHE A 19 8.75 2.07 -7.35
C PHE A 19 9.31 0.73 -6.88
N VAL A 20 9.60 0.65 -5.58
CA VAL A 20 9.79 -0.61 -4.88
C VAL A 20 8.46 -1.00 -4.25
N VAL A 21 7.85 -2.09 -4.72
CA VAL A 21 6.54 -2.54 -4.23
C VAL A 21 6.71 -3.47 -3.04
N ALA A 22 6.10 -3.12 -1.91
CA ALA A 22 6.01 -3.97 -0.73
C ALA A 22 4.54 -4.31 -0.44
N ASN A 23 4.21 -5.61 -0.43
CA ASN A 23 2.87 -6.08 -0.10
C ASN A 23 2.80 -6.46 1.39
N LEU A 24 1.97 -5.76 2.15
CA LEU A 24 1.79 -6.00 3.58
C LEU A 24 0.46 -6.72 3.82
N TYR A 25 0.52 -8.04 4.01
CA TYR A 25 -0.68 -8.86 4.25
C TYR A 25 -1.05 -8.86 5.73
N VAL A 26 -2.14 -8.17 6.10
CA VAL A 26 -2.58 -8.09 7.51
C VAL A 26 -3.12 -9.41 8.08
N ASP A 27 -3.43 -10.37 7.23
CA ASP A 27 -3.83 -11.73 7.61
C ASP A 27 -2.64 -12.71 7.65
N ASP A 28 -1.41 -12.26 7.40
CA ASP A 28 -0.22 -13.09 7.47
C ASP A 28 -0.07 -13.71 8.87
N LYS A 29 0.01 -15.05 8.87
CA LYS A 29 0.06 -15.90 10.07
C LYS A 29 1.47 -16.30 10.49
N THR A 30 2.50 -15.80 9.81
CA THR A 30 3.90 -16.02 10.18
C THR A 30 4.12 -15.49 11.60
N GLU A 31 4.75 -16.29 12.46
CA GLU A 31 4.95 -15.94 13.87
C GLU A 31 5.83 -14.69 14.01
N ASP A 32 5.38 -13.77 14.86
CA ASP A 32 6.13 -12.57 15.25
C ASP A 32 6.15 -12.49 16.78
N ALA A 33 7.35 -12.30 17.35
CA ALA A 33 7.54 -12.35 18.80
C ALA A 33 6.83 -11.22 19.56
N GLU A 34 6.62 -10.06 18.94
CA GLU A 34 6.02 -8.88 19.56
C GLU A 34 4.50 -8.83 19.28
N TYR A 35 4.08 -9.11 18.05
CA TYR A 35 2.68 -8.95 17.60
C TYR A 35 1.92 -10.27 17.48
N ARG A 36 2.52 -11.40 17.86
CA ARG A 36 2.06 -12.78 17.63
C ARG A 36 2.12 -13.21 16.17
N THR A 37 1.72 -12.36 15.23
CA THR A 37 1.86 -12.63 13.79
C THR A 37 2.31 -11.39 13.01
N LEU A 38 2.99 -11.59 11.88
CA LEU A 38 3.39 -10.50 10.97
C LEU A 38 2.19 -9.68 10.51
N GLY A 39 1.05 -10.30 10.22
CA GLY A 39 -0.13 -9.57 9.79
C GLY A 39 -0.66 -8.59 10.84
N ARG A 40 -0.56 -8.95 12.12
CA ARG A 40 -0.91 -8.04 13.23
C ARG A 40 0.05 -6.87 13.33
N ARG A 41 1.35 -7.11 13.10
CA ARG A 41 2.35 -6.04 13.04
C ARG A 41 2.07 -5.07 11.91
N TYR A 42 1.72 -5.57 10.72
CA TYR A 42 1.38 -4.71 9.59
C TYR A 42 0.10 -3.90 9.83
N ARG A 43 -0.93 -4.51 10.41
CA ARG A 43 -2.16 -3.80 10.77
C ARG A 43 -1.91 -2.69 11.80
N ASP A 44 -1.06 -2.95 12.79
CA ASP A 44 -0.66 -1.96 13.79
C ASP A 44 0.14 -0.81 13.15
N PHE A 45 1.03 -1.12 12.20
CA PHE A 45 1.74 -0.13 11.41
C PHE A 45 0.78 0.76 10.58
N GLU A 46 -0.19 0.17 9.87
CA GLU A 46 -1.18 0.92 9.10
C GLU A 46 -2.00 1.87 10.00
N MET A 47 -2.41 1.39 11.18
CA MET A 47 -3.13 2.21 12.16
C MET A 47 -2.27 3.36 12.70
N LYS A 48 -0.99 3.12 13.01
CA LYS A 48 -0.08 4.14 13.53
C LYS A 48 0.28 5.21 12.50
N GLN A 49 0.55 4.81 11.26
CA GLN A 49 0.99 5.73 10.19
C GLN A 49 -0.16 6.44 9.49
N PHE A 50 -1.28 5.75 9.27
CA PHE A 50 -2.34 6.22 8.38
C PHE A 50 -3.69 6.38 9.08
N ALA A 51 -3.78 6.07 10.37
CA ALA A 51 -5.02 6.10 11.16
C ALA A 51 -6.18 5.34 10.49
N SER A 52 -5.85 4.29 9.72
CA SER A 52 -6.80 3.50 8.95
C SER A 52 -6.51 2.01 9.12
N ALA A 53 -7.58 1.21 9.15
CA ALA A 53 -7.51 -0.25 9.06
C ALA A 53 -8.39 -0.79 7.93
N SER A 54 -8.82 0.08 7.03
CA SER A 54 -9.62 -0.29 5.87
C SER A 54 -8.70 -0.74 4.74
N GLN A 55 -9.07 -1.84 4.09
CA GLN A 55 -8.37 -2.38 2.93
C GLN A 55 -9.24 -2.27 1.66
N PRO A 56 -8.63 -2.14 0.46
CA PRO A 56 -7.19 -1.99 0.21
C PRO A 56 -6.65 -0.64 0.70
N LEU A 57 -5.34 -0.58 1.02
CA LEU A 57 -4.64 0.65 1.41
C LEU A 57 -3.34 0.76 0.62
N TYR A 58 -3.19 1.83 -0.14
CA TYR A 58 -2.01 2.15 -0.91
C TYR A 58 -1.38 3.44 -0.40
N ALA A 59 -0.08 3.40 -0.12
CA ALA A 59 0.69 4.57 0.29
C ALA A 59 2.09 4.49 -0.32
N VAL A 60 2.66 5.65 -0.66
CA VAL A 60 4.05 5.76 -1.07
C VAL A 60 4.83 6.42 0.06
N VAL A 61 5.93 5.78 0.45
CA VAL A 61 6.85 6.29 1.48
C VAL A 61 8.24 6.43 0.88
N ASP A 62 9.06 7.32 1.44
CA ASP A 62 10.48 7.39 1.14
C ASP A 62 11.29 6.32 1.89
N ALA A 63 12.60 6.30 1.68
CA ALA A 63 13.52 5.36 2.33
C ALA A 63 13.60 5.53 3.85
N GLU A 64 13.15 6.66 4.40
CA GLU A 64 13.09 6.95 5.83
C GLU A 64 11.71 6.61 6.44
N GLY A 65 10.76 6.17 5.62
CA GLY A 65 9.41 5.80 6.03
C GLY A 65 8.45 6.99 6.13
N LYS A 66 8.84 8.17 5.63
CA LYS A 66 7.94 9.34 5.57
C LYS A 66 7.00 9.19 4.38
N THR A 67 5.71 9.40 4.63
CA THR A 67 4.67 9.37 3.60
C THR A 67 4.87 10.49 2.57
N LEU A 68 5.05 10.11 1.30
CA LEU A 68 5.10 11.01 0.15
C LEU A 68 3.71 11.22 -0.46
N ALA A 69 2.91 10.15 -0.52
CA ALA A 69 1.53 10.20 -1.01
C ALA A 69 0.65 9.16 -0.33
N GLY A 70 -0.65 9.45 -0.22
CA GLY A 70 -1.67 8.56 0.35
C GLY A 70 -2.03 8.87 1.81
N PRO A 71 -2.78 7.98 2.47
CA PRO A 71 -3.26 6.68 1.97
C PRO A 71 -4.39 6.82 0.94
N VAL A 72 -4.47 5.90 -0.01
CA VAL A 72 -5.57 5.76 -0.98
C VAL A 72 -6.21 4.38 -0.84
N GLY A 73 -7.54 4.34 -0.85
CA GLY A 73 -8.32 3.10 -0.73
C GLY A 73 -8.71 2.52 -2.09
N SER A 74 -9.93 1.97 -2.17
CA SER A 74 -10.54 1.65 -3.48
C SER A 74 -10.72 2.95 -4.27
N CYS A 75 -10.17 2.99 -5.47
CA CYS A 75 -10.18 4.15 -6.35
C CYS A 75 -10.17 3.71 -7.82
N SER A 76 -10.46 4.64 -8.71
CA SER A 76 -10.40 4.45 -10.16
C SER A 76 -8.95 4.35 -10.64
N GLN A 77 -8.72 3.73 -11.82
CA GLN A 77 -7.38 3.67 -12.42
C GLN A 77 -6.75 5.05 -12.59
N GLU A 78 -7.53 6.03 -13.05
CA GLU A 78 -7.09 7.42 -13.25
C GLU A 78 -6.60 8.04 -11.93
N GLU A 79 -7.37 7.88 -10.86
CA GLU A 79 -7.02 8.36 -9.52
C GLU A 79 -5.74 7.70 -9.00
N PHE A 80 -5.54 6.41 -9.28
CA PHE A 80 -4.35 5.68 -8.89
C PHE A 80 -3.10 6.16 -9.64
N VAL A 81 -3.22 6.44 -10.94
CA VAL A 81 -2.14 6.98 -11.76
C VAL A 81 -1.76 8.39 -11.28
N GLU A 82 -2.75 9.24 -10.97
CA GLU A 82 -2.48 10.55 -10.36
C GLU A 82 -1.80 10.43 -9.00
N PHE A 83 -2.20 9.46 -8.17
CA PHE A 83 -1.55 9.15 -6.90
C PHE A 83 -0.08 8.78 -7.09
N LEU A 84 0.24 7.90 -8.04
CA LEU A 84 1.63 7.52 -8.34
C LEU A 84 2.44 8.71 -8.87
N ASN A 85 1.85 9.56 -9.70
CA ASN A 85 2.54 10.74 -10.24
C ASN A 85 2.82 11.81 -9.17
N LYS A 86 1.96 11.96 -8.15
CA LYS A 86 2.21 12.88 -7.02
C LYS A 86 3.37 12.47 -6.13
N ALA A 87 3.75 11.19 -6.17
CA ALA A 87 4.79 10.63 -5.30
C ALA A 87 6.19 10.62 -5.93
N LYS A 88 6.31 10.99 -7.22
CA LYS A 88 7.57 11.21 -7.93
C LYS A 88 8.08 12.64 -7.73
#